data_AF-T1ADN6-F1
#
_entry.id   AF-T1ADN6-F1
#
_cell.length_a   1.000
_cell.length_b   1.000
_cell.length_c   1.000
_cell.angle_alpha   90.00
_cell.angle_beta   90.00
_cell.angle_gamma   90.00
#
_symmetry.space_group_name_H-M   'P 1'
#
loop_
_entity.id
_entity.type
_entity.pdbx_description
1 polymer ?
#
loop_
_entity_poly.entity_id
_entity_poly.type
_entity_poly.pdbx_seq_one_letter_code
_entity_poly.pdbx_strand_id
1 'polypeptide(L)' 'MYVDVSKSIQYGKTYTRYLLRESYRDNGKVKQRTVGNISHCSPEEIQAIRLALKYKGN' A
#
# COMPACT_ATOMS: atom_id res chain seq x y z
N MET A 1 4.04 -6.10 -5.92
CA MET A 1 3.14 -4.99 -5.58
C MET A 1 2.36 -5.36 -4.33
N TYR A 2 2.14 -4.42 -3.42
CA TYR A 2 1.50 -4.65 -2.11
C TYR A 2 0.79 -3.38 -1.62
N VAL A 3 -0.14 -3.53 -0.67
CA VAL A 3 -0.76 -2.41 0.04
C VAL A 3 0.03 -2.12 1.32
N ASP A 4 0.67 -0.97 1.35
CA ASP A 4 1.36 -0.40 2.51
C ASP A 4 0.34 0.28 3.43
N VAL A 5 0.34 -0.10 4.71
CA VAL A 5 -0.55 0.48 5.73
C VAL A 5 0.31 1.15 6.78
N SER A 6 0.07 2.43 7.03
CA SER A 6 0.80 3.18 8.05
C SER A 6 -0.18 3.99 8.88
N LYS A 7 0.09 4.05 10.19
CA LYS A 7 -0.66 4.86 11.14
C LYS A 7 0.23 6.00 11.62
N SER A 8 -0.32 7.21 11.68
CA SER A 8 0.32 8.37 12.30
C SER A 8 -0.63 9.01 13.29
N ILE A 9 -0.07 9.63 14.33
CA ILE A 9 -0.85 10.38 15.33
C ILE A 9 -0.48 11.85 15.16
N GLN A 10 -1.48 12.71 14.96
CA GLN A 10 -1.30 14.14 14.83
C GLN A 10 -2.38 14.85 15.65
N TYR A 11 -1.95 15.69 16.60
CA TYR A 11 -2.82 16.42 17.54
C TYR A 11 -3.85 15.50 18.25
N GLY A 12 -3.42 14.32 18.70
CA GLY A 12 -4.28 13.35 19.37
C GLY A 12 -5.20 12.54 18.44
N LYS A 13 -5.24 12.86 17.13
CA LYS A 13 -6.02 12.11 16.14
C LYS A 13 -5.15 11.09 15.41
N THR A 14 -5.66 9.87 15.26
CA THR A 14 -5.00 8.81 14.49
C THR A 14 -5.43 8.88 13.03
N TYR A 15 -4.46 8.92 12.12
CA TYR A 15 -4.65 8.86 10.68
C TYR A 15 -4.11 7.54 10.16
N THR A 16 -4.87 6.87 9.31
CA THR A 16 -4.43 5.65 8.61
C THR A 16 -4.27 5.96 7.13
N ARG A 17 -3.11 5.60 6.60
CA ARG A 17 -2.72 5.77 5.20
C ARG A 17 -2.63 4.39 4.54
N TYR A 18 -3.19 4.30 3.34
CA TYR A 18 -3.11 3.13 2.48
C TYR A 18 -2.46 3.53 1.15
N LEU A 19 -1.28 2.98 0.83
CA LEU A 19 -0.64 3.17 -0.46
C LEU A 19 -0.47 1.86 -1.21
N LEU A 20 -0.67 1.90 -2.53
CA LEU A 20 -0.23 0.84 -3.42
C LEU A 20 1.24 1.05 -3.75
N ARG A 21 2.09 0.06 -3.45
CA ARG A 21 3.54 0.14 -3.64
C ARG A 21 4.08 -1.06 -4.38
N GLU A 22 5.24 -0.89 -5.00
CA GLU A 22 5.98 -2.01 -5.59
C GLU A 22 7.49 -1.87 -5.48
N SER A 23 8.12 -3.04 -5.33
CA SER A 23 9.57 -3.22 -5.41
C SER A 23 9.99 -3.26 -6.87
N TYR A 24 11.07 -2.56 -7.20
CA TYR A 24 11.70 -2.62 -8.52
C TYR A 24 13.22 -2.62 -8.37
N ARG A 25 13.95 -3.04 -9.42
CA ARG A 25 15.41 -2.95 -9.45
C ARG A 25 15.83 -1.78 -10.30
N ASP A 26 16.76 -1.00 -9.78
CA ASP A 26 17.39 0.12 -10.47
C ASP A 26 18.88 0.14 -10.10
N ASN A 27 19.74 0.03 -11.12
CA ASN A 27 21.20 -0.06 -10.98
C ASN A 27 21.64 -1.11 -9.94
N GLY A 28 21.09 -2.32 -10.04
CA GLY A 28 21.42 -3.44 -9.14
C GLY A 28 20.85 -3.31 -7.72
N LYS A 29 20.18 -2.22 -7.37
CA LYS A 29 19.59 -1.99 -6.05
C LYS A 29 18.08 -2.23 -6.09
N VAL A 30 17.54 -2.87 -5.06
CA VAL A 30 16.09 -2.97 -4.86
C VAL A 30 15.60 -1.64 -4.28
N LYS A 31 14.65 -1.01 -4.97
CA LYS A 31 13.98 0.22 -4.57
C LYS A 31 12.47 0.00 -4.43
N GLN A 32 11.81 0.92 -3.74
CA GLN A 32 10.36 0.92 -3.57
C GLN A 32 9.78 2.19 -4.19
N ARG A 33 8.71 2.08 -4.99
CA ARG A 33 7.96 3.24 -5.48
C ARG A 33 6.50 3.18 -5.05
N THR A 34 5.91 4.37 -4.88
CA THR A 34 4.48 4.53 -4.69
C THR A 34 3.81 4.55 -6.05
N VAL A 35 2.85 3.65 -6.25
CA VAL A 35 2.04 3.57 -7.46
C VAL A 35 0.81 4.48 -7.33
N GLY A 36 0.21 4.53 -6.14
CA GLY A 36 -0.93 5.41 -5.87
C GLY A 36 -1.33 5.44 -4.40
N ASN A 37 -2.05 6.51 -4.02
CA ASN A 37 -2.69 6.62 -2.72
C ASN A 37 -4.15 6.15 -2.83
N ILE A 38 -4.48 5.10 -2.09
CA ILE A 38 -5.80 4.47 -2.08
C ILE A 38 -6.52 4.67 -0.73
N SER A 39 -6.11 5.68 0.04
CA SER A 39 -6.72 5.98 1.35
C SER A 39 -8.15 6.51 1.24
N HIS A 40 -8.62 6.82 0.02
CA HIS A 40 -9.99 7.22 -0.27
C HIS A 40 -10.93 6.03 -0.51
N CYS A 41 -10.37 4.84 -0.75
CA CYS A 41 -11.15 3.62 -0.95
C CYS A 41 -11.80 3.16 0.37
N SER A 42 -12.90 2.43 0.23
CA SER A 42 -13.57 1.79 1.37
C SER A 42 -12.68 0.68 1.98
N PRO A 43 -12.90 0.31 3.26
CA PRO A 43 -12.21 -0.82 3.86
C PRO A 43 -12.36 -2.12 3.06
N GLU A 44 -13.53 -2.36 2.48
CA GLU A 44 -13.84 -3.53 1.67
C GLU A 44 -13.02 -3.54 0.37
N GLU A 45 -12.93 -2.39 -0.31
CA GLU A 45 -12.11 -2.23 -1.51
C GLU A 45 -10.62 -2.47 -1.20
N ILE A 46 -10.13 -1.92 -0.09
CA ILE A 46 -8.75 -2.13 0.36
C ILE A 46 -8.50 -3.62 0.63
N GLN A 47 -9.44 -4.33 1.26
CA GLN A 47 -9.31 -5.76 1.51
C GLN A 47 -9.37 -6.59 0.23
N ALA A 48 -10.23 -6.23 -0.72
CA ALA A 48 -10.29 -6.87 -2.02
C ALA A 48 -8.95 -6.74 -2.77
N ILE A 49 -8.35 -5.55 -2.78
CA ILE A 49 -7.03 -5.32 -3.38
C ILE A 49 -5.95 -6.15 -2.67
N ARG A 50 -5.96 -6.19 -1.32
CA ARG A 50 -5.01 -7.01 -0.55
C ARG A 50 -5.16 -8.50 -0.88
N LEU A 51 -6.39 -8.99 -1.03
CA LEU A 51 -6.68 -10.37 -1.40
C LEU A 51 -6.17 -10.68 -2.82
N ALA A 52 -6.50 -9.83 -3.79
CA ALA A 52 -6.03 -9.99 -5.17
C ALA A 52 -4.50 -10.01 -5.26
N LEU A 53 -3.82 -9.11 -4.53
CA LEU A 53 -2.35 -9.07 -4.52
C LEU A 53 -1.72 -10.27 -3.81
N LYS A 54 -2.38 -10.85 -2.81
CA LYS A 54 -1.92 -12.06 -2.12
C LYS A 54 -1.85 -13.27 -3.05
N TYR A 55 -2.80 -13.40 -3.97
CA TYR A 55 -2.89 -14.51 -4.93
C TYR A 55 -2.31 -14.17 -6.31
N LYS A 56 -1.68 -13.00 -6.45
CA LYS A 56 -1.08 -12.58 -7.72
C LYS A 56 0.11 -13.48 -8.07
N GLY A 57 -0.02 -14.24 -9.16
CA GLY A 57 1.04 -15.12 -9.67
C GLY A 57 0.99 -16.55 -9.17
N ASN A 58 -0.06 -16.91 -8.42
CA ASN A 58 -0.48 -18.30 -8.23
C ASN A 58 -1.31 -18.79 -9.42
#